data_AF-A0A7W0VX39-F1
#
_entry.id   AF-A0A7W0VX39-F1
#
_cell.length_a   1.000
_cell.length_b   1.000
_cell.length_c   1.000
_cell.angle_alpha   90.00
_cell.angle_beta   90.00
_cell.angle_gamma   90.00
#
_symmetry.space_group_name_H-M   'P 1'
#
loop_
_entity.id
_entity.type
_entity.pdbx_description
1 polymer ?
#
loop_
_entity_poly.entity_id
_entity_poly.type
_entity_poly.pdbx_seq_one_letter_code
_entity_poly.pdbx_strand_id
1 'polypeptide(L)'
;MSEKSEGTPIQVAGLVVTAAVITNIAFYFLSDLYFEDRSAMYGAVSDAHINNVRLHFGIFTGSISLSAIFAAFWPRILGHVLAAMLGVVAIVAGVGAISRNMHPVLPAALIVAGVMLAVLVWKSFERSRVAWAFLIGMTSSLAAVLLFGSTKVRSVFDIGLWTALIIPGKLVVCTVALAMVRDDYREA
;
A
#
# COMPACT_ATOMS: atom_id res chain seq x y z
N MET A 1 -10.84 3.25 35.97
CA MET A 1 -10.08 3.29 34.70
C MET A 1 -11.08 3.46 33.58
N SER A 2 -11.07 4.58 32.87
CA SER A 2 -11.96 4.81 31.73
C SER A 2 -11.50 3.89 30.60
N GLU A 3 -12.35 2.95 30.18
CA GLU A 3 -12.18 2.29 28.88
C GLU A 3 -12.14 3.40 27.83
N LYS A 4 -10.99 3.57 27.18
CA LYS A 4 -10.94 4.38 25.96
C LYS A 4 -11.75 3.59 24.94
N SER A 5 -12.83 4.18 24.43
CA SER A 5 -13.55 3.64 23.29
C SER A 5 -12.58 3.56 22.12
N GLU A 6 -12.05 2.36 21.87
CA GLU A 6 -11.32 2.09 20.65
C GLU A 6 -12.34 2.11 19.51
N GLY A 7 -12.04 2.88 18.46
CA GLY A 7 -12.93 2.97 17.31
C GLY A 7 -13.14 1.59 16.69
N THR A 8 -14.38 1.22 16.46
CA THR A 8 -14.74 -0.05 15.81
C THR A 8 -14.07 -0.15 14.43
N PRO A 9 -13.75 -1.35 13.94
CA PRO A 9 -13.24 -1.58 12.58
C PRO A 9 -13.95 -0.79 11.48
N ILE A 10 -15.28 -0.71 11.58
CA ILE A 10 -16.12 0.00 10.62
C ILE A 10 -15.98 1.53 10.73
N GLN A 11 -15.76 2.08 11.93
CA GLN A 11 -15.46 3.50 12.12
C GLN A 11 -14.10 3.87 11.51
N VAL A 12 -13.08 3.03 11.68
CA VAL A 12 -11.76 3.24 11.06
C VAL A 12 -11.87 3.20 9.54
N ALA A 13 -12.56 2.20 8.98
CA ALA A 13 -12.80 2.14 7.54
C ALA A 13 -13.60 3.34 7.03
N GLY A 14 -14.65 3.75 7.75
CA GLY A 14 -15.42 4.95 7.43
C GLY A 14 -14.57 6.22 7.41
N LEU A 15 -13.65 6.38 8.36
CA LEU A 15 -12.69 7.48 8.38
C LEU A 15 -11.76 7.44 7.16
N VAL A 16 -11.21 6.28 6.81
CA VAL A 16 -10.32 6.13 5.64
C VAL A 16 -11.06 6.45 4.35
N VAL A 17 -12.28 5.95 4.16
CA VAL A 17 -13.11 6.23 2.99
C VAL A 17 -13.43 7.73 2.91
N THR A 18 -13.82 8.34 4.02
CA THR A 18 -14.13 9.77 4.08
C THR A 18 -12.89 10.61 3.73
N ALA A 19 -11.74 10.30 4.32
CA ALA A 19 -10.48 10.96 4.02
C ALA A 19 -10.08 10.79 2.54
N ALA A 20 -10.28 9.60 1.96
CA ALA A 20 -10.00 9.35 0.55
C ALA A 20 -10.91 10.16 -0.37
N VAL A 21 -12.21 10.27 -0.06
CA VAL A 21 -13.14 11.11 -0.82
C VAL A 21 -12.74 12.58 -0.73
N ILE A 22 -12.49 13.11 0.47
CA ILE A 22 -12.04 14.49 0.67
C ILE A 22 -10.76 14.76 -0.11
N THR A 23 -9.79 13.84 -0.05
CA THR A 23 -8.51 13.98 -0.75
C THR A 23 -8.70 13.95 -2.27
N ASN A 24 -9.62 13.14 -2.82
CA ASN A 24 -9.96 13.17 -4.25
C ASN A 24 -10.53 14.51 -4.69
N ILE A 25 -11.48 15.04 -3.92
CA ILE A 25 -12.09 16.33 -4.21
C ILE A 25 -11.03 17.43 -4.18
N ALA A 26 -10.22 17.47 -3.11
CA ALA A 26 -9.13 18.42 -2.98
C ALA A 26 -8.10 18.30 -4.11
N PHE A 27 -7.70 17.06 -4.46
CA PHE A 27 -6.76 16.81 -5.55
C PHE A 27 -7.31 17.27 -6.90
N TYR A 28 -8.60 17.04 -7.17
CA TYR A 28 -9.22 17.50 -8.41
C TYR A 28 -9.05 19.01 -8.58
N PHE A 29 -9.43 19.81 -7.58
CA PHE A 29 -9.30 21.28 -7.64
C PHE A 29 -7.84 21.76 -7.64
N LEU A 30 -6.98 21.19 -6.79
CA LEU A 30 -5.57 21.58 -6.73
C LEU A 30 -4.81 21.22 -8.01
N SER A 31 -5.22 20.14 -8.68
CA SER A 31 -4.62 19.75 -9.96
C SER A 31 -4.95 20.74 -11.08
N ASP A 32 -6.15 21.35 -11.10
CA ASP A 32 -6.44 22.42 -12.08
C ASP A 32 -5.49 23.59 -11.91
N LEU A 33 -5.37 24.12 -10.69
CA LEU A 33 -4.47 25.24 -10.38
C LEU A 33 -3.01 24.92 -10.76
N TYR A 34 -2.57 23.70 -10.47
CA TYR A 34 -1.23 23.24 -10.82
C TYR A 34 -0.99 23.18 -12.33
N PHE A 35 -1.94 22.64 -13.10
CA PHE A 35 -1.76 22.49 -14.55
C PHE A 35 -1.96 23.81 -15.31
N GLU A 36 -2.75 24.74 -14.78
CA GLU A 36 -2.85 26.11 -15.29
C GLU A 36 -1.50 26.83 -15.18
N ASP A 37 -0.91 26.84 -13.97
CA ASP A 37 0.40 27.44 -13.70
C ASP A 37 1.51 26.78 -14.53
N ARG A 38 1.51 25.45 -14.61
CA ARG A 38 2.46 24.71 -15.45
C ARG A 38 2.32 25.05 -16.93
N SER A 39 1.08 25.21 -17.41
CA SER A 39 0.83 25.56 -18.82
C SER A 39 1.32 26.96 -19.15
N ALA A 40 1.24 27.90 -18.19
CA ALA A 40 1.78 29.24 -18.33
C ALA A 40 3.32 29.25 -18.41
N MET A 41 4.01 28.39 -17.65
CA MET A 41 5.48 28.35 -17.60
C MET A 41 6.14 27.52 -18.71
N TYR A 42 5.54 26.37 -19.07
CA TYR A 42 6.19 25.36 -19.92
C TYR A 42 5.43 25.04 -21.20
N GLY A 43 4.33 25.75 -21.48
CA GLY A 43 3.46 25.52 -22.63
C GLY A 43 2.30 24.58 -22.32
N ALA A 44 1.32 24.55 -23.23
CA ALA A 44 0.03 23.88 -23.02
C ALA A 44 0.18 22.39 -22.65
N VAL A 45 -0.37 22.00 -21.50
CA VAL A 45 -0.53 20.60 -21.10
C VAL A 45 -1.83 20.07 -21.72
N SER A 46 -1.79 18.89 -22.31
CA SER A 46 -2.99 18.30 -22.93
C SER A 46 -4.03 17.86 -21.90
N ASP A 47 -5.32 18.07 -22.19
CA ASP A 47 -6.42 17.61 -21.34
C ASP A 47 -6.38 16.11 -21.07
N ALA A 48 -5.93 15.33 -22.07
CA ALA A 48 -5.73 13.89 -21.94
C ALA A 48 -4.73 13.55 -20.83
N HIS A 49 -3.62 14.30 -20.72
CA HIS A 49 -2.63 14.11 -19.66
C HIS A 49 -3.21 14.44 -18.28
N ILE A 50 -3.92 15.57 -18.17
CA ILE A 50 -4.56 16.01 -16.92
C ILE A 50 -5.56 14.97 -16.42
N ASN A 51 -6.44 14.51 -17.32
CA ASN A 51 -7.45 13.50 -17.01
C ASN A 51 -6.82 12.15 -16.65
N ASN A 52 -5.73 11.76 -17.31
CA ASN A 52 -5.00 10.54 -16.97
C ASN A 52 -4.41 10.60 -15.55
N VAL A 53 -3.79 11.73 -15.17
CA VAL A 53 -3.24 11.93 -13.81
C VAL A 53 -4.35 11.84 -12.75
N ARG A 54 -5.51 12.47 -12.99
CA ARG A 54 -6.69 12.42 -12.12
C ARG A 54 -7.25 11.02 -11.98
N LEU A 55 -7.38 10.30 -13.10
CA LEU A 55 -7.85 8.93 -13.11
C LEU A 55 -6.94 8.03 -12.26
N HIS A 56 -5.62 8.13 -12.41
CA HIS A 56 -4.69 7.34 -11.61
C HIS A 56 -4.75 7.68 -10.11
N PHE A 57 -4.96 8.94 -9.76
CA PHE A 57 -5.19 9.33 -8.37
C PHE A 57 -6.49 8.72 -7.81
N GLY A 58 -7.57 8.77 -8.59
CA GLY A 58 -8.86 8.15 -8.25
C GLY A 58 -8.76 6.63 -8.09
N ILE A 59 -8.04 5.95 -8.98
CA ILE A 59 -7.77 4.51 -8.87
C ILE A 59 -6.97 4.21 -7.59
N PHE A 60 -5.93 5.00 -7.31
CA PHE A 60 -5.11 4.82 -6.10
C PHE A 60 -5.97 4.90 -4.84
N THR A 61 -6.61 6.05 -4.60
CA THR A 61 -7.43 6.32 -3.43
C THR A 61 -8.66 5.41 -3.32
N GLY A 62 -9.32 5.11 -4.44
CA GLY A 62 -10.43 4.15 -4.52
C GLY A 62 -9.98 2.74 -4.13
N SER A 63 -8.80 2.31 -4.59
CA SER A 63 -8.25 1.02 -4.21
C SER A 63 -7.95 0.93 -2.70
N ILE A 64 -7.44 2.01 -2.08
CA ILE A 64 -7.18 2.06 -0.64
C ILE A 64 -8.49 1.99 0.14
N SER A 65 -9.48 2.77 -0.27
CA SER A 65 -10.82 2.81 0.33
C SER A 65 -11.49 1.43 0.30
N LEU A 66 -11.47 0.78 -0.86
CA LEU A 66 -12.06 -0.55 -1.03
C LEU A 66 -11.37 -1.59 -0.13
N SER A 67 -10.04 -1.57 -0.06
CA SER A 67 -9.30 -2.48 0.83
C SER A 67 -9.56 -2.20 2.30
N ALA A 68 -9.73 -0.93 2.71
CA ALA A 68 -10.08 -0.57 4.08
C ALA A 68 -11.49 -1.07 4.46
N ILE A 69 -12.47 -0.95 3.55
CA ILE A 69 -13.82 -1.48 3.76
C ILE A 69 -13.76 -2.99 3.97
N PHE A 70 -13.13 -3.73 3.05
CA PHE A 70 -13.04 -5.18 3.20
C PHE A 70 -12.28 -5.55 4.49
N ALA A 71 -11.24 -4.80 4.86
CA ALA A 71 -10.47 -5.06 6.08
C ALA A 71 -11.30 -4.88 7.35
N ALA A 72 -12.37 -4.08 7.33
CA ALA A 72 -13.28 -3.99 8.46
C ALA A 72 -14.11 -5.26 8.68
N PHE A 73 -14.40 -6.02 7.63
CA PHE A 73 -15.20 -7.26 7.73
C PHE A 73 -14.34 -8.50 7.99
N TRP A 74 -13.18 -8.60 7.34
CA TRP A 74 -12.29 -9.77 7.45
C TRP A 74 -10.83 -9.35 7.63
N PRO A 75 -10.48 -8.66 8.73
CA PRO A 75 -9.14 -8.09 8.92
C PRO A 75 -8.05 -9.16 8.88
N ARG A 76 -8.31 -10.33 9.47
CA ARG A 76 -7.39 -11.48 9.46
C ARG A 76 -7.09 -11.93 8.04
N ILE A 77 -8.11 -12.28 7.27
CA ILE A 77 -7.95 -12.85 5.93
C ILE A 77 -7.24 -11.84 5.02
N LEU A 78 -7.68 -10.58 5.03
CA LEU A 78 -7.10 -9.57 4.14
C LEU A 78 -5.69 -9.15 4.51
N GLY A 79 -5.38 -8.97 5.79
CA GLY A 79 -4.02 -8.63 6.22
C GLY A 79 -3.03 -9.69 5.72
N HIS A 80 -3.39 -10.97 5.85
CA HIS A 80 -2.53 -12.05 5.38
C HIS A 80 -2.51 -12.20 3.86
N VAL A 81 -3.65 -12.07 3.17
CA VAL A 81 -3.70 -12.16 1.70
C VAL A 81 -2.89 -11.04 1.06
N LEU A 82 -3.03 -9.80 1.55
CA LEU A 82 -2.25 -8.66 1.05
C LEU A 82 -0.75 -8.88 1.28
N ALA A 83 -0.35 -9.37 2.45
CA ALA A 83 1.03 -9.70 2.73
C ALA A 83 1.57 -10.86 1.85
N ALA A 84 0.75 -11.90 1.62
CA ALA A 84 1.11 -13.03 0.76
C ALA A 84 1.29 -12.59 -0.69
N MET A 85 0.35 -11.79 -1.21
CA MET A 85 0.44 -11.20 -2.54
C MET A 85 1.71 -10.36 -2.70
N LEU A 86 2.04 -9.54 -1.69
CA LEU A 86 3.30 -8.80 -1.70
C LEU A 86 4.51 -9.75 -1.75
N GLY A 87 4.49 -10.84 -0.98
CA GLY A 87 5.54 -11.84 -1.00
C GLY A 87 5.77 -12.44 -2.39
N VAL A 88 4.68 -12.79 -3.08
CA VAL A 88 4.72 -13.27 -4.47
C VAL A 88 5.26 -12.21 -5.41
N VAL A 89 4.77 -10.97 -5.32
CA VAL A 89 5.24 -9.84 -6.15
C VAL A 89 6.73 -9.59 -5.93
N ALA A 90 7.22 -9.68 -4.70
CA ALA A 90 8.64 -9.51 -4.39
C ALA A 90 9.49 -10.63 -5.02
N ILE A 91 9.05 -11.89 -4.96
CA ILE A 91 9.75 -13.01 -5.62
C ILE A 91 9.78 -12.80 -7.15
N VAL A 92 8.63 -12.49 -7.76
CA VAL A 92 8.54 -12.24 -9.22
C VAL A 92 9.43 -11.07 -9.63
N ALA A 93 9.42 -9.97 -8.87
CA ALA A 93 10.28 -8.83 -9.10
C ALA A 93 11.77 -9.19 -8.96
N GLY A 94 12.11 -10.02 -7.99
CA GLY A 94 13.47 -10.53 -7.81
C GLY A 94 13.93 -11.38 -9.00
N VAL A 95 13.11 -12.32 -9.47
CA VAL A 95 13.39 -13.12 -10.67
C VAL A 95 13.52 -12.22 -11.91
N GLY A 96 12.64 -11.22 -12.06
CA GLY A 96 12.71 -10.23 -13.14
C GLY A 96 13.96 -9.36 -13.09
N ALA A 97 14.48 -9.05 -11.90
CA ALA A 97 15.73 -8.31 -11.75
C ALA A 97 16.95 -9.16 -12.15
N ILE A 98 16.91 -10.48 -11.90
CA ILE A 98 17.95 -11.43 -12.38
C ILE A 98 17.95 -11.45 -13.91
N SER A 99 16.79 -11.59 -14.55
CA SER A 99 16.70 -11.69 -16.02
C SER A 99 17.15 -10.41 -16.75
N ARG A 100 17.17 -9.27 -16.05
CA ARG A 100 17.65 -7.98 -16.57
C ARG A 100 19.11 -7.65 -16.17
N ASN A 101 19.86 -8.61 -15.63
CA ASN A 101 21.25 -8.42 -15.18
C ASN A 101 21.43 -7.23 -14.23
N MET A 102 20.46 -6.98 -13.35
CA MET A 102 20.60 -5.93 -12.33
C MET A 102 21.61 -6.34 -11.25
N HIS A 103 22.12 -5.37 -10.48
CA HIS A 103 23.07 -5.62 -9.40
C HIS A 103 22.54 -6.70 -8.43
N PRO A 104 23.32 -7.76 -8.13
CA PRO A 104 22.82 -9.02 -7.53
C PRO A 104 22.21 -8.87 -6.12
N VAL A 105 22.56 -7.80 -5.41
CA VAL A 105 21.98 -7.49 -4.09
C VAL A 105 20.46 -7.25 -4.17
N LEU A 106 19.98 -6.59 -5.22
CA LEU A 106 18.55 -6.29 -5.38
C LEU A 106 17.69 -7.55 -5.55
N PRO A 107 17.94 -8.44 -6.53
CA PRO A 107 17.14 -9.66 -6.68
C PRO A 107 17.23 -10.56 -5.45
N ALA A 108 18.42 -10.68 -4.84
CA ALA A 108 18.58 -11.44 -3.60
C ALA A 108 17.70 -10.89 -2.47
N ALA A 109 17.72 -9.57 -2.24
CA ALA A 109 16.89 -8.93 -1.22
C ALA A 109 15.39 -9.11 -1.49
N LEU A 110 14.95 -8.99 -2.75
CA LEU A 110 13.55 -9.16 -3.14
C LEU A 110 13.06 -10.61 -2.95
N ILE A 111 13.86 -11.60 -3.34
CA ILE A 111 13.55 -13.02 -3.16
C ILE A 111 13.50 -13.35 -1.66
N VAL A 112 14.50 -12.94 -0.88
CA VAL A 112 14.53 -13.18 0.57
C VAL A 112 13.35 -12.51 1.26
N ALA A 113 13.06 -11.25 0.95
CA ALA A 113 11.91 -10.55 1.51
C ALA A 113 10.59 -11.26 1.17
N GLY A 114 10.43 -11.73 -0.07
CA GLY A 114 9.24 -12.43 -0.49
C GLY A 114 9.05 -13.80 0.17
N VAL A 115 10.12 -14.58 0.31
CA VAL A 115 10.10 -15.85 1.06
C VAL A 115 9.81 -15.60 2.54
N MET A 116 10.44 -14.60 3.16
CA MET A 116 10.17 -14.23 4.54
C MET A 116 8.69 -13.85 4.75
N LEU A 117 8.11 -13.04 3.87
CA LEU A 117 6.69 -12.69 3.92
C LEU A 117 5.80 -13.93 3.83
N ALA A 118 6.08 -14.85 2.91
CA ALA A 118 5.31 -16.09 2.78
C ALA A 118 5.37 -16.96 4.06
N VAL A 119 6.57 -17.13 4.64
CA VAL A 119 6.76 -17.89 5.89
C VAL A 119 6.06 -17.21 7.06
N LEU A 120 6.21 -15.89 7.20
CA LEU A 120 5.57 -15.13 8.27
C LEU A 120 4.05 -15.16 8.15
N VAL A 121 3.49 -15.06 6.94
CA VAL A 121 2.06 -15.23 6.69
C VAL A 121 1.59 -16.61 7.12
N TRP A 122 2.28 -17.68 6.70
CA TRP A 122 1.92 -19.04 7.08
C TRP A 122 1.93 -19.21 8.60
N LYS A 123 3.02 -18.81 9.27
CA LYS A 123 3.17 -18.95 10.72
C LYS A 123 2.21 -18.05 11.49
N SER A 124 1.91 -16.86 10.97
CA SER A 124 0.91 -15.97 11.54
C SER A 124 -0.51 -16.57 11.40
N PHE A 125 -0.81 -17.27 10.31
CA PHE A 125 -2.08 -18.01 10.17
C PHE A 125 -2.22 -19.12 11.21
N GLU A 126 -1.13 -19.81 11.55
CA GLU A 126 -1.03 -20.78 12.67
C GLU A 126 -1.09 -20.12 14.06
N ARG A 127 -1.48 -18.83 14.15
CA ARG A 127 -1.59 -18.04 15.38
C ARG A 127 -0.26 -17.79 16.11
N SER A 128 0.89 -17.92 15.45
CA SER A 128 2.16 -17.53 16.05
C SER A 128 2.24 -16.02 16.26
N ARG A 129 2.20 -15.58 17.54
CA ARG A 129 2.31 -14.17 17.93
C ARG A 129 3.60 -13.51 17.46
N VAL A 130 4.72 -14.25 17.50
CA VAL A 130 6.02 -13.76 17.04
C VAL A 130 5.96 -13.48 15.53
N ALA A 131 5.47 -14.44 14.75
CA ALA A 131 5.35 -14.27 13.30
C ALA A 131 4.42 -13.11 12.93
N TRP A 132 3.30 -12.95 13.63
CA TRP A 132 2.39 -11.83 13.46
C TRP A 132 3.06 -10.47 13.73
N ALA A 133 3.78 -10.33 14.85
CA ALA A 133 4.47 -9.08 15.20
C ALA A 133 5.55 -8.73 14.17
N PHE A 134 6.32 -9.72 13.71
CA PHE A 134 7.30 -9.53 12.64
C PHE A 134 6.63 -9.17 11.30
N LEU A 135 5.49 -9.77 10.98
CA LEU A 135 4.74 -9.47 9.76
C LEU A 135 4.23 -8.03 9.75
N ILE A 136 3.72 -7.54 10.88
CA ILE A 136 3.35 -6.12 11.07
C ILE A 136 4.57 -5.21 10.85
N GLY A 137 5.68 -5.48 11.55
CA GLY A 137 6.89 -4.66 11.45
C GLY A 137 7.49 -4.64 10.04
N MET A 138 7.45 -5.78 9.35
CA MET A 138 7.94 -5.88 7.97
C MET A 138 7.04 -5.14 7.00
N THR A 139 5.72 -5.32 7.07
CA THR A 139 4.77 -4.63 6.19
C THR A 139 4.78 -3.12 6.42
N SER A 140 4.91 -2.65 7.66
CA SER A 140 5.02 -1.22 7.96
C SER A 140 6.33 -0.61 7.46
N SER A 141 7.45 -1.31 7.63
CA SER A 141 8.76 -0.86 7.15
C SER A 141 8.80 -0.79 5.63
N LEU A 142 8.26 -1.81 4.94
CA LEU A 142 8.15 -1.80 3.49
C LEU A 142 7.21 -0.71 2.99
N ALA A 143 6.10 -0.44 3.69
CA ALA A 143 5.21 0.68 3.37
C ALA A 143 5.99 2.00 3.36
N ALA A 144 6.75 2.26 4.42
CA ALA A 144 7.55 3.48 4.55
C ALA A 144 8.63 3.57 3.47
N VAL A 145 9.42 2.52 3.27
CA VAL A 145 10.50 2.49 2.27
C VAL A 145 9.94 2.69 0.86
N LEU A 146 8.84 2.03 0.50
CA LEU A 146 8.23 2.15 -0.82
C LEU A 146 7.49 3.47 -1.02
N LEU A 147 6.95 4.07 0.05
CA LEU A 147 6.36 5.41 -0.02
C LEU A 147 7.40 6.42 -0.50
N PHE A 148 8.57 6.44 0.14
CA PHE A 148 9.68 7.33 -0.26
C PHE A 148 10.39 6.86 -1.55
N GLY A 149 10.39 5.56 -1.82
CA GLY A 149 10.95 4.97 -3.04
C GLY A 149 10.06 5.09 -4.28
N SER A 150 8.81 5.53 -4.14
CA SER A 150 7.80 5.56 -5.20
C SER A 150 8.22 6.37 -6.43
N THR A 151 9.01 7.43 -6.25
CA THR A 151 9.55 8.25 -7.35
C THR A 151 10.54 7.48 -8.22
N LYS A 152 11.38 6.63 -7.62
CA LYS A 152 12.31 5.75 -8.35
C LYS A 152 11.58 4.60 -9.04
N VAL A 153 10.58 4.01 -8.36
CA VAL A 153 9.73 2.96 -8.95
C VAL A 153 9.02 3.50 -10.19
N ARG A 154 8.45 4.71 -10.07
CA ARG A 154 7.82 5.43 -11.17
C ARG A 154 8.75 5.55 -12.38
N SER A 155 9.99 6.01 -12.18
CA SER A 155 10.94 6.20 -13.29
C SER A 155 11.42 4.89 -13.91
N VAL A 156 11.56 3.82 -13.12
CA VAL A 156 12.02 2.51 -13.63
C VAL A 156 10.97 1.80 -14.45
N PHE A 157 9.69 1.90 -14.06
CA PHE A 157 8.58 1.23 -14.73
C PHE A 157 7.84 2.11 -15.74
N ASP A 158 8.24 3.38 -15.87
CA ASP A 158 7.56 4.40 -16.69
C ASP A 158 6.05 4.46 -16.42
N ILE A 159 5.68 4.44 -15.14
CA ILE A 159 4.27 4.52 -14.69
C ILE A 159 3.97 5.88 -14.07
N GLY A 160 2.69 6.17 -13.82
CA GLY A 160 2.30 7.33 -13.02
C GLY A 160 2.74 7.20 -11.56
N LEU A 161 3.06 8.33 -10.90
CA LEU A 161 3.42 8.35 -9.47
C LEU A 161 2.32 7.73 -8.61
N TRP A 162 1.06 8.07 -8.91
CA TRP A 162 -0.11 7.56 -8.19
C TRP A 162 -0.27 6.04 -8.32
N THR A 163 0.04 5.49 -9.50
CA THR A 163 0.09 4.04 -9.69
C THR A 163 1.20 3.41 -8.85
N ALA A 164 2.38 4.02 -8.80
CA ALA A 164 3.49 3.55 -7.96
C ALA A 164 3.15 3.59 -6.45
N LEU A 165 2.30 4.54 -6.02
CA LEU A 165 1.86 4.68 -4.63
C LEU A 165 0.82 3.64 -4.18
N ILE A 166 0.20 2.90 -5.11
CA ILE A 166 -0.75 1.83 -4.76
C ILE A 166 -0.11 0.80 -3.83
N ILE A 167 1.12 0.36 -4.13
CA ILE A 167 1.82 -0.67 -3.35
C ILE A 167 2.03 -0.23 -1.89
N PRO A 168 2.69 0.91 -1.58
CA PRO A 168 2.85 1.35 -0.19
C PRO A 168 1.51 1.63 0.49
N GLY A 169 0.50 2.15 -0.23
CA GLY A 169 -0.84 2.33 0.34
C GLY A 169 -1.50 1.01 0.75
N LYS A 170 -1.41 -0.04 -0.09
CA LYS A 170 -1.91 -1.39 0.25
C LYS A 170 -1.16 -1.98 1.44
N LEU A 171 0.13 -1.68 1.58
CA LEU A 171 0.91 -2.11 2.75
C LEU A 171 0.44 -1.44 4.04
N VAL A 172 0.10 -0.14 4.00
CA VAL A 172 -0.52 0.53 5.16
C VAL A 172 -1.82 -0.16 5.54
N VAL A 173 -2.70 -0.45 4.57
CA VAL A 173 -3.96 -1.17 4.85
C VAL A 173 -3.69 -2.56 5.41
N CYS A 174 -2.72 -3.29 4.87
CA CYS A 174 -2.28 -4.58 5.37
C CYS A 174 -1.82 -4.49 6.84
N THR A 175 -0.95 -3.54 7.17
CA THR A 175 -0.47 -3.30 8.54
C THR A 175 -1.62 -2.99 9.49
N VAL A 176 -2.57 -2.13 9.09
CA VAL A 176 -3.74 -1.79 9.91
C VAL A 176 -4.64 -3.01 10.11
N ALA A 177 -4.93 -3.77 9.04
CA ALA A 177 -5.75 -4.98 9.12
C ALA A 177 -5.12 -6.05 10.04
N LEU A 178 -3.80 -6.24 9.97
CA LEU A 178 -3.06 -7.12 10.87
C LEU A 178 -3.06 -6.60 12.32
N ALA A 179 -2.98 -5.28 12.53
CA ALA A 179 -3.04 -4.69 13.86
C ALA A 179 -4.42 -4.85 14.51
N MET A 180 -5.50 -4.83 13.72
CA MET A 180 -6.87 -5.00 14.21
C MET A 180 -7.16 -6.39 14.78
N VAL A 181 -6.38 -7.41 14.39
CA VAL A 181 -6.51 -8.78 14.92
C VAL A 181 -5.61 -9.03 16.13
N ARG A 182 -5.05 -7.98 16.75
CA ARG A 182 -4.12 -8.09 17.88
C ARG A 182 -4.64 -8.98 19.01
N ASP A 183 -5.92 -8.89 19.35
CA ASP A 183 -6.47 -9.61 20.49
C ASP A 183 -6.54 -11.13 20.23
N ASP A 184 -6.82 -11.55 18.98
CA ASP A 184 -6.72 -12.97 18.56
C ASP A 184 -5.33 -13.59 18.84
N TYR A 185 -4.27 -12.77 18.81
CA TYR A 185 -2.88 -13.19 19.03
C TYR A 185 -2.40 -12.97 20.48
N ARG A 186 -3.19 -12.31 21.33
CA ARG A 186 -2.91 -12.20 22.76
C ARG A 186 -3.39 -13.41 23.53
N GLU A 187 -4.45 -14.04 23.03
CA GLU A 187 -5.11 -15.20 23.66
C GLU A 187 -4.54 -16.56 23.19
N ALA A 188 -3.73 -16.57 22.14
CA ALA A 188 -3.07 -17.75 21.57
C ALA A 188 -1.67 -17.96 22.14
#